data_AF-T0IQ42-F1
#
_entry.id   AF-T0IQ42-F1
#
_cell.length_a   1.000
_cell.length_b   1.000
_cell.length_c   1.000
_cell.angle_alpha   90.00
_cell.angle_beta   90.00
_cell.angle_gamma   90.00
#
_symmetry.space_group_name_H-M   'P 1'
#
loop_
_entity.id
_entity.type
_entity.pdbx_description
1 polymer ?
#
loop_
_entity_poly.entity_id
_entity_poly.type
_entity_poly.pdbx_seq_one_letter_code
_entity_poly.pdbx_strand_id
1 'polypeptide(L)'
;MKQTNKPRTALVALAIPALALPAVAMAVQPMMYEQKLAQQEESLIIRSPIGGVQNSKWYDYRINVNESRKELASDLRHASDIEDRRDAWEEYGSELHQERGKYVKYMSKRGYRVPQVYFENL
;
A
#
# COMPACT_ATOMS: atom_id res chain seq x y z
N MET A 1 -77.01 0.44 -41.83
CA MET A 1 -75.61 0.91 -41.77
C MET A 1 -74.79 -0.13 -41.00
N LYS A 2 -73.65 -0.56 -41.56
CA LYS A 2 -72.71 -1.51 -40.93
C LYS A 2 -72.07 -0.88 -39.70
N GLN A 3 -71.84 -1.65 -38.64
CA GLN A 3 -70.58 -1.57 -37.88
C GLN A 3 -70.19 -2.95 -37.34
N THR A 4 -68.96 -3.30 -37.67
CA THR A 4 -68.21 -4.53 -37.36
C THR A 4 -67.38 -4.28 -36.10
N ASN A 5 -67.38 -5.19 -35.13
CA ASN A 5 -66.40 -5.14 -34.04
C ASN A 5 -65.52 -6.40 -34.07
N LYS A 6 -64.25 -6.18 -34.38
CA LYS A 6 -63.14 -7.14 -34.34
C LYS A 6 -62.52 -7.18 -32.93
N PRO A 7 -61.81 -8.28 -32.57
CA PRO A 7 -61.53 -8.66 -31.19
C PRO A 7 -60.35 -7.91 -30.57
N ARG A 8 -60.35 -7.74 -29.25
CA ARG A 8 -59.18 -7.28 -28.49
C ARG A 8 -58.64 -8.42 -27.63
N THR A 9 -57.57 -9.03 -28.12
CA THR A 9 -56.69 -9.93 -27.39
C THR A 9 -56.03 -9.17 -26.25
N ALA A 10 -56.30 -9.56 -25.00
CA ALA A 10 -55.61 -9.01 -23.83
C ALA A 10 -54.34 -9.84 -23.56
N LEU A 11 -53.17 -9.23 -23.77
CA LEU A 11 -51.90 -9.79 -23.34
C LEU A 11 -51.72 -9.51 -21.84
N VAL A 12 -51.75 -10.56 -21.03
CA VAL A 12 -51.39 -10.50 -19.60
C VAL A 12 -49.87 -10.48 -19.50
N ALA A 13 -49.30 -9.35 -19.08
CA ALA A 13 -47.87 -9.22 -18.80
C ALA A 13 -47.58 -9.69 -17.37
N LEU A 14 -46.77 -10.75 -17.23
CA LEU A 14 -46.22 -11.20 -15.95
C LEU A 14 -45.10 -10.23 -15.52
N ALA A 15 -45.30 -9.49 -14.42
CA ALA A 15 -44.26 -8.66 -13.83
C ALA A 15 -43.43 -9.50 -12.83
N ILE A 16 -42.14 -9.72 -13.14
CA ILE A 16 -41.17 -10.28 -12.19
C ILE A 16 -40.55 -9.08 -11.44
N PRO A 17 -40.66 -8.99 -10.10
CA PRO A 17 -40.00 -7.93 -9.35
C PRO A 17 -38.50 -8.21 -9.28
N ALA A 18 -37.70 -7.38 -9.92
CA ALA A 18 -36.25 -7.39 -9.76
C ALA A 18 -35.88 -6.76 -8.40
N LEU A 19 -35.35 -7.57 -7.48
CA LEU A 19 -34.71 -7.05 -6.27
C LEU A 19 -33.42 -6.30 -6.67
N ALA A 20 -33.43 -4.98 -6.52
CA ALA A 20 -32.23 -4.17 -6.64
C ALA A 20 -31.40 -4.29 -5.36
N LEU A 21 -30.22 -4.93 -5.45
CA LEU A 21 -29.21 -4.87 -4.39
C LEU A 21 -28.46 -3.54 -4.52
N PRO A 22 -28.31 -2.74 -3.46
CA PRO A 22 -27.49 -1.53 -3.50
C PRO A 22 -26.01 -1.94 -3.63
N ALA A 23 -25.42 -1.69 -4.79
CA ALA A 23 -23.97 -1.78 -4.97
C ALA A 23 -23.31 -0.63 -4.20
N VAL A 24 -22.65 -0.93 -3.09
CA VAL A 24 -21.87 0.04 -2.35
C VAL A 24 -20.58 0.29 -3.13
N ALA A 25 -20.50 1.43 -3.83
CA ALA A 25 -19.29 1.82 -4.53
C ALA A 25 -18.21 2.18 -3.50
N MET A 26 -17.20 1.32 -3.34
CA MET A 26 -16.01 1.66 -2.58
C MET A 26 -15.15 2.59 -3.44
N ALA A 27 -15.14 3.88 -3.09
CA ALA A 27 -14.23 4.83 -3.70
C ALA A 27 -12.80 4.45 -3.32
N VAL A 28 -12.05 3.86 -4.25
CA VAL A 28 -10.60 3.68 -4.12
C VAL A 28 -9.99 5.08 -4.15
N GLN A 29 -9.66 5.63 -2.98
CA GLN A 29 -8.86 6.85 -2.90
C GLN A 29 -7.48 6.53 -3.50
N PRO A 30 -6.98 7.34 -4.46
CA PRO A 30 -5.64 7.13 -5.00
C PRO A 30 -4.61 7.25 -3.87
N MET A 31 -3.67 6.32 -3.83
CA MET A 31 -2.55 6.35 -2.88
C MET A 31 -1.66 7.56 -3.16
N MET A 32 -1.21 8.25 -2.11
CA MET A 32 -0.27 9.37 -2.25
C MET A 32 1.08 8.87 -2.79
N TYR A 33 1.81 9.74 -3.47
CA TYR A 33 3.10 9.39 -4.08
C TYR A 33 4.11 8.92 -3.03
N GLU A 34 4.19 9.63 -1.91
CA GLU A 34 5.10 9.40 -0.80
C GLU A 34 4.78 8.08 -0.10
N GLN A 35 3.48 7.78 0.09
CA GLN A 35 3.05 6.48 0.58
C GLN A 35 3.49 5.34 -0.36
N LYS A 36 3.37 5.54 -1.67
CA LYS A 36 3.81 4.54 -2.65
C LYS A 36 5.33 4.33 -2.60
N LEU A 37 6.11 5.41 -2.53
CA LEU A 37 7.57 5.33 -2.37
C LEU A 37 7.97 4.62 -1.06
N ALA A 38 7.33 4.98 0.05
CA ALA A 38 7.60 4.36 1.34
C ALA A 38 7.27 2.86 1.34
N GLN A 39 6.20 2.45 0.65
CA GLN A 39 5.88 1.03 0.45
C GLN A 39 6.91 0.31 -0.43
N GLN A 40 7.47 0.99 -1.43
CA GLN A 40 8.59 0.45 -2.20
C GLN A 40 9.80 0.26 -1.28
N GLU A 41 10.15 1.25 -0.47
CA GLU A 41 11.24 1.17 0.51
C GLU A 41 11.03 0.04 1.54
N GLU A 42 9.80 -0.15 2.02
CA GLU A 42 9.39 -1.26 2.89
C GLU A 42 9.55 -2.63 2.23
N SER A 43 9.27 -2.74 0.93
CA SER A 43 9.47 -3.98 0.19
C SER A 43 10.94 -4.43 0.13
N LEU A 44 11.87 -3.50 0.35
CA LEU A 44 13.32 -3.73 0.35
C LEU A 44 13.87 -4.05 1.74
N ILE A 45 13.02 -4.18 2.76
CA ILE A 45 13.47 -4.56 4.10
C ILE A 45 14.18 -5.90 4.05
N ILE A 46 15.41 -5.92 4.54
CA ILE A 46 16.25 -7.11 4.59
C ILE A 46 15.69 -8.04 5.67
N ARG A 47 15.11 -9.18 5.26
CA ARG A 47 14.42 -10.12 6.16
C ARG A 47 15.34 -11.17 6.80
N SER A 48 16.57 -11.29 6.33
CA SER A 48 17.55 -12.23 6.85
C SER A 48 18.92 -11.57 6.89
N PRO A 49 19.76 -11.88 7.89
CA PRO A 49 21.05 -11.23 8.03
C PRO A 49 21.92 -11.48 6.79
N ILE A 50 22.59 -10.43 6.31
CA ILE A 50 23.51 -10.52 5.18
C ILE A 50 24.62 -11.54 5.52
N GLY A 51 24.83 -12.52 4.64
CA GLY A 51 25.80 -13.59 4.86
C GLY A 51 25.47 -14.53 6.03
N GLY A 52 24.24 -14.50 6.57
CA GLY A 52 23.86 -15.31 7.73
C GLY A 52 24.37 -14.77 9.08
N VAL A 53 24.98 -13.58 9.11
CA VAL A 53 25.70 -13.07 10.28
C VAL A 53 24.83 -12.18 11.16
N GLN A 54 24.50 -12.68 12.36
CA GLN A 54 23.72 -11.96 13.37
C GLN A 54 24.62 -11.09 14.28
N ASN A 55 25.21 -10.04 13.71
CA ASN A 55 26.01 -9.07 14.48
C ASN A 55 25.14 -7.93 15.06
N SER A 56 25.72 -7.06 15.88
CA SER A 56 24.99 -5.92 16.46
C SER A 56 24.32 -5.04 15.40
N LYS A 57 24.94 -4.82 14.24
CA LYS A 57 24.32 -4.01 13.16
C LYS A 57 23.12 -4.65 12.50
N TRP A 58 23.02 -5.98 12.51
CA TRP A 58 21.79 -6.64 12.11
C TRP A 58 20.64 -6.35 13.08
N TYR A 59 20.92 -6.39 14.39
CA TYR A 59 19.90 -6.10 15.40
C TYR A 59 19.51 -4.63 15.43
N ASP A 60 20.48 -3.71 15.35
CA ASP A 60 20.24 -2.26 15.23
C ASP A 60 19.29 -1.98 14.05
N TYR A 61 19.60 -2.53 12.87
CA TYR A 61 18.77 -2.36 11.68
C TYR A 61 17.32 -2.80 11.90
N ARG A 62 17.11 -3.98 12.51
CA ARG A 62 15.75 -4.48 12.79
C ARG A 62 15.00 -3.64 13.81
N ILE A 63 15.70 -3.13 14.82
CA ILE A 63 15.12 -2.25 15.83
C ILE A 63 14.67 -0.97 15.15
N ASN A 64 15.54 -0.34 14.36
CA ASN A 64 15.23 0.92 13.69
C ASN A 64 14.06 0.78 12.71
N VAL A 65 14.01 -0.30 11.92
CA VAL A 65 12.84 -0.60 11.06
C VAL A 65 11.53 -0.69 11.85
N ASN A 66 11.57 -1.31 13.03
CA ASN A 66 10.38 -1.40 13.87
C ASN A 66 10.03 -0.08 14.56
N GLU A 67 11.02 0.77 14.84
CA GLU A 67 10.80 2.08 15.41
C GLU A 67 10.17 3.02 14.40
N SER A 68 10.73 3.13 13.19
CA SER A 68 10.16 3.90 12.07
C SER A 68 8.70 3.51 11.77
N ARG A 69 8.36 2.21 11.89
CA ARG A 69 6.95 1.74 11.74
C ARG A 69 6.03 2.25 12.84
N LYS A 70 6.52 2.32 14.09
CA LYS A 70 5.73 2.85 15.21
C LYS A 70 5.57 4.35 15.10
N GLU A 71 6.63 5.05 14.71
CA GLU A 71 6.64 6.49 14.50
C GLU A 71 5.64 6.86 13.40
N LEU A 72 5.71 6.22 12.22
CA LEU A 72 4.69 6.38 11.17
C LEU A 72 3.26 6.16 11.70
N ALA A 73 3.04 5.10 12.47
CA ALA A 73 1.72 4.80 13.03
C ALA A 73 1.26 5.83 14.08
N SER A 74 2.20 6.48 14.76
CA SER A 74 1.95 7.59 15.67
C SER A 74 1.66 8.86 14.88
N ASP A 75 2.48 9.21 13.89
CA ASP A 75 2.38 10.44 13.11
C ASP A 75 1.09 10.45 12.30
N LEU A 76 0.74 9.35 11.64
CA LEU A 76 -0.54 9.23 10.94
C LEU A 76 -1.77 9.32 11.85
N ARG A 77 -1.62 9.02 13.15
CA ARG A 77 -2.70 9.17 14.13
C ARG A 77 -2.88 10.61 14.57
N HIS A 78 -1.80 11.38 14.61
CA HIS A 78 -1.79 12.77 15.03
C HIS A 78 -1.88 13.75 13.85
N ALA A 79 -1.74 13.28 12.61
CA ALA A 79 -1.84 14.06 11.39
C ALA A 79 -3.22 14.73 11.28
N SER A 80 -3.20 16.04 11.03
CA SER A 80 -4.38 16.89 10.98
C SER A 80 -4.80 17.25 9.56
N ASP A 81 -3.86 17.23 8.62
CA ASP A 81 -4.11 17.51 7.20
C ASP A 81 -3.35 16.56 6.26
N ILE A 82 -3.40 16.86 4.96
CA ILE A 82 -2.75 16.05 3.93
C ILE A 82 -1.23 16.22 3.91
N GLU A 83 -0.73 17.40 4.27
CA GLU A 83 0.71 17.69 4.30
C GLU A 83 1.36 16.92 5.46
N ASP A 84 0.72 16.88 6.64
CA ASP A 84 1.17 16.06 7.77
C ASP A 84 1.31 14.58 7.39
N ARG A 85 0.31 14.06 6.65
CA ARG A 85 0.35 12.67 6.18
C ARG A 85 1.44 12.46 5.14
N ARG A 86 1.65 13.43 4.24
CA ARG A 86 2.69 13.37 3.21
C ARG A 86 4.07 13.29 3.87
N ASP A 87 4.34 14.20 4.79
CA ASP A 87 5.63 14.33 5.48
C ASP A 87 5.91 13.06 6.30
N ALA A 88 4.91 12.50 7.00
CA ALA A 88 5.06 11.24 7.73
C ALA A 88 5.44 10.06 6.82
N TRP A 89 4.85 9.95 5.62
CA TRP A 89 5.22 8.90 4.67
C TRP A 89 6.59 9.13 4.04
N GLU A 90 6.95 10.38 3.73
CA GLU A 90 8.27 10.75 3.19
C GLU A 90 9.40 10.43 4.18
N GLU A 91 9.21 10.81 5.44
CA GLU A 91 10.16 10.53 6.52
C GLU A 91 10.33 9.03 6.70
N TYR A 92 9.22 8.29 6.84
CA TYR A 92 9.26 6.83 6.97
C TYR A 92 10.04 6.15 5.83
N GLY A 93 9.77 6.50 4.57
CA GLY A 93 10.51 5.95 3.43
C GLY A 93 12.01 6.28 3.48
N SER A 94 12.34 7.53 3.84
CA SER A 94 13.72 8.01 3.94
C SER A 94 14.51 7.29 5.06
N GLU A 95 13.87 7.04 6.20
CA GLU A 95 14.48 6.30 7.31
C GLU A 95 14.76 4.86 6.93
N LEU A 96 13.80 4.16 6.31
CA LEU A 96 14.00 2.79 5.84
C LEU A 96 15.18 2.70 4.86
N HIS A 97 15.26 3.64 3.93
CA HIS A 97 16.37 3.76 2.99
C HIS A 97 17.71 3.94 3.71
N GLN A 98 17.77 4.91 4.63
CA GLN A 98 19.00 5.26 5.34
C GLN A 98 19.49 4.11 6.21
N GLU A 99 18.60 3.47 6.97
CA GLU A 99 18.94 2.37 7.87
C GLU A 99 19.38 1.12 7.10
N ARG A 100 18.71 0.82 5.97
CA ARG A 100 19.18 -0.23 5.05
C ARG A 100 20.57 0.10 4.53
N GLY A 101 20.81 1.35 4.09
CA GLY A 101 22.11 1.82 3.61
C GLY A 101 23.23 1.70 4.65
N LYS A 102 22.95 2.06 5.91
CA LYS A 102 23.89 1.92 7.04
C LYS A 102 24.28 0.45 7.25
N TYR A 103 23.31 -0.47 7.28
CA TYR A 103 23.58 -1.89 7.45
C TYR A 103 24.34 -2.50 6.26
N VAL A 104 23.89 -2.21 5.03
CA VAL A 104 24.54 -2.65 3.78
C VAL A 104 26.00 -2.18 3.72
N LYS A 105 26.26 -0.89 4.01
CA LYS A 105 27.61 -0.32 4.03
C LYS A 105 28.49 -0.96 5.09
N TYR A 106 27.94 -1.22 6.27
CA TYR A 106 28.67 -1.89 7.35
C TYR A 106 29.11 -3.32 6.96
N MET A 107 28.24 -4.06 6.30
CA MET A 107 28.50 -5.43 5.85
C MET A 107 29.44 -5.48 4.65
N SER A 108 29.26 -4.57 3.68
CA SER A 108 30.15 -4.43 2.53
C SER A 108 31.59 -4.14 2.95
N LYS A 109 31.80 -3.24 3.93
CA LYS A 109 33.13 -2.96 4.50
C LYS A 109 33.82 -4.18 5.15
N ARG A 110 33.08 -5.26 5.42
CA ARG A 110 33.57 -6.51 6.01
C ARG A 110 33.67 -7.65 5.00
N GLY A 111 33.54 -7.35 3.70
CA GLY A 111 33.70 -8.33 2.63
C GLY A 111 32.47 -9.18 2.34
N TYR A 112 31.32 -8.91 2.98
CA TYR A 112 30.10 -9.65 2.68
C TYR A 112 29.50 -9.17 1.36
N ARG A 113 29.13 -10.13 0.49
CA ARG A 113 28.36 -9.84 -0.72
C ARG A 113 26.95 -9.44 -0.32
N VAL A 114 26.60 -8.21 -0.67
CA VAL A 114 25.26 -7.67 -0.43
C VAL A 114 24.39 -7.92 -1.65
N PRO A 115 23.17 -8.47 -1.49
CA PRO A 115 22.24 -8.54 -2.60
C PRO A 115 21.97 -7.12 -3.10
N GLN A 116 22.25 -6.87 -4.38
CA GLN A 116 21.86 -5.64 -5.06
C GLN A 116 20.35 -5.73 -5.23
N VAL A 117 19.59 -5.00 -4.41
CA VAL A 117 18.17 -4.82 -4.65
C VAL A 117 18.07 -3.66 -5.62
N TYR A 118 17.99 -3.97 -6.91
CA TYR A 118 17.89 -2.98 -7.96
C TYR A 118 16.50 -2.33 -7.92
N PHE A 119 16.47 -1.01 -7.96
CA PHE A 119 15.29 -0.26 -8.38
C PHE A 119 15.32 -0.22 -9.90
N GLU A 120 14.44 -0.98 -10.56
CA GLU A 120 14.09 -0.66 -11.94
C GLU A 120 13.17 0.57 -11.87
N ASN A 121 13.68 1.72 -12.36
CA ASN A 121 12.98 2.97 -12.67
C ASN A 121 12.91 4.03 -11.54
N LEU A 122 13.79 5.03 -11.65
CA LEU A 122 13.51 6.45 -11.36
C LEU A 122 13.63 7.21 -12.69
#